data_AF-A0A8C0M633-F1
#
_entry.id   AF-A0A8C0M633-F1
#
_cell.length_a   1.000
_cell.length_b   1.000
_cell.length_c   1.000
_cell.angle_alpha   90.00
_cell.angle_beta   90.00
_cell.angle_gamma   90.00
#
_symmetry.space_group_name_H-M   'P 1'
#
loop_
_entity.id
_entity.type
_entity.pdbx_description
1 polymer ?
#
loop_
_entity_poly.entity_id
_entity_poly.type
_entity_poly.pdbx_seq_one_letter_code
_entity_poly.pdbx_strand_id
1 'polypeptide(L)'
;MSLRGARAAWARGWGAGCRRGASDLPRPPPRAVDVAELLRDATVAEERPRAAEARRPPGQCSVLLFPGQGSQLVGMGRGLLRFPRARELYAAARSVLGYDLLELSLHGPQEALDRTAHCQPAVFVASLAAVEKLQHLQPAVIENCVAAAGFSVGEFAALVFAGAMEFTEGAAVPPEEFL
;
A
#
# COMPACT_ATOMS: atom_id res chain seq x y z
N MET A 1 -9.03 -24.05 13.99
CA MET A 1 -8.71 -24.24 12.55
C MET A 1 -7.76 -23.14 12.12
N SER A 2 -6.61 -23.52 11.57
CA SER A 2 -5.43 -22.68 11.35
C SER A 2 -5.60 -21.71 10.17
N LEU A 3 -5.53 -20.40 10.41
CA LEU A 3 -5.64 -19.32 9.40
C LEU A 3 -4.39 -19.16 8.50
N ARG A 4 -3.57 -20.22 8.30
CA ARG A 4 -2.32 -20.14 7.52
C ARG A 4 -2.51 -20.25 5.99
N GLY A 5 -3.75 -20.18 5.49
CA GLY A 5 -4.11 -20.61 4.14
C GLY A 5 -4.21 -19.55 3.03
N ALA A 6 -4.15 -18.25 3.33
CA ALA A 6 -4.43 -17.22 2.30
C ALA A 6 -3.41 -16.07 2.32
N ARG A 7 -2.14 -16.37 2.02
CA ARG A 7 -1.15 -15.34 1.63
C ARG A 7 -1.45 -14.88 0.20
N ALA A 8 -2.51 -14.10 0.03
CA ALA A 8 -2.94 -13.61 -1.27
C ALA A 8 -1.89 -12.65 -1.84
N ALA A 9 -1.40 -12.99 -3.03
CA ALA A 9 -0.23 -12.43 -3.71
C ALA A 9 -0.46 -11.04 -4.34
N TRP A 10 -1.05 -10.09 -3.64
CA TRP A 10 -1.45 -8.80 -4.24
C TRP A 10 -0.26 -7.97 -4.69
N ALA A 11 0.75 -7.81 -3.83
CA ALA A 11 1.96 -7.06 -4.15
C ALA A 11 2.83 -7.72 -5.25
N ARG A 12 2.71 -9.04 -5.46
CA ARG A 12 3.53 -9.75 -6.46
C ARG A 12 3.14 -9.43 -7.91
N GLY A 13 1.97 -8.82 -8.14
CA GLY A 13 1.47 -8.44 -9.46
C GLY A 13 1.93 -7.08 -9.98
N TRP A 14 2.33 -6.15 -9.11
CA TRP A 14 2.68 -4.75 -9.47
C TRP A 14 4.16 -4.53 -9.80
N GLY A 15 4.88 -5.61 -10.12
CA GLY A 15 6.17 -5.51 -10.80
C GLY A 15 7.38 -5.90 -9.97
N ALA A 16 8.18 -6.77 -10.59
CA ALA A 16 9.54 -7.12 -10.19
C ALA A 16 10.54 -5.93 -10.32
N GLY A 17 10.11 -4.77 -10.82
CA GLY A 17 10.96 -3.60 -11.08
C GLY A 17 11.29 -2.76 -9.84
N CYS A 18 10.42 -2.77 -8.82
CA CYS A 18 10.73 -2.23 -7.50
C CYS A 18 11.57 -3.20 -6.63
N ARG A 19 12.05 -4.33 -7.19
CA ARG A 19 13.03 -5.20 -6.52
C ARG A 19 14.46 -4.73 -6.70
N ARG A 20 14.73 -3.43 -6.48
CA ARG A 20 16.08 -3.01 -6.11
C ARG A 20 16.06 -2.65 -4.63
N GLY A 21 16.49 -3.63 -3.86
CA GLY A 21 16.32 -3.68 -2.42
C GLY A 21 15.22 -4.65 -2.02
N ALA A 22 15.39 -5.95 -2.33
CA ALA A 22 15.08 -6.89 -1.26
C ALA A 22 15.87 -6.35 -0.07
N SER A 23 15.16 -5.91 0.96
CA SER A 23 15.83 -5.52 2.17
C SER A 23 16.63 -6.75 2.61
N ASP A 24 17.95 -6.68 2.47
CA ASP A 24 18.88 -7.52 3.23
C ASP A 24 18.81 -7.11 4.71
N LEU A 25 17.60 -6.79 5.20
CA LEU A 25 17.35 -6.56 6.60
C LEU A 25 17.64 -7.90 7.27
N PRO A 26 18.68 -7.96 8.11
CA PRO A 26 19.00 -9.16 8.84
C PRO A 26 17.73 -9.64 9.55
N ARG A 27 17.46 -10.95 9.50
CA ARG A 27 16.38 -11.50 10.33
C ARG A 27 16.63 -11.06 11.77
N PRO A 28 15.64 -10.45 12.45
CA PRO A 28 15.83 -10.05 13.83
C PRO A 28 16.24 -11.28 14.65
N PRO A 29 17.29 -11.18 15.47
CA PRO A 29 17.78 -12.32 16.23
C PRO A 29 16.67 -12.83 17.17
N PRO A 30 16.60 -14.15 17.42
CA PRO A 30 15.46 -14.79 18.09
C PRO A 30 15.35 -14.51 19.61
N ARG A 31 16.01 -13.47 20.14
CA ARG A 31 16.04 -13.12 21.57
C ARG A 31 15.95 -11.62 21.78
N ALA A 32 15.58 -11.21 23.00
CA ALA A 32 15.62 -9.81 23.43
C ALA A 32 17.03 -9.25 23.21
N VAL A 33 17.16 -8.38 22.22
CA VAL A 33 18.39 -7.67 21.88
C VAL A 33 18.47 -6.43 22.76
N ASP A 34 19.64 -6.15 23.31
CA ASP A 34 19.89 -4.88 23.98
C ASP A 34 19.80 -3.75 22.93
N VAL A 35 18.84 -2.84 23.13
CA VAL A 35 18.61 -1.70 22.24
C VAL A 35 19.88 -0.85 22.11
N ALA A 36 20.71 -0.77 23.16
CA ALA A 36 21.97 -0.05 23.12
C ALA A 36 23.05 -0.74 22.26
N GLU A 37 22.95 -2.05 22.03
CA GLU A 37 23.83 -2.80 21.14
C GLU A 37 23.40 -2.64 19.69
N LEU A 38 22.09 -2.74 19.41
CA LEU A 38 21.53 -2.52 18.07
C LEU A 38 21.83 -1.11 17.53
N LEU A 39 21.77 -0.10 18.40
CA LEU A 39 22.07 1.28 18.05
C LEU A 39 23.56 1.50 17.76
N ARG A 40 24.47 0.77 18.43
CA ARG A 40 25.90 0.84 18.15
C ARG A 40 26.24 0.29 16.78
N ASP A 41 25.67 -0.86 16.42
CA ASP A 41 25.88 -1.46 15.08
C ASP A 41 25.29 -0.58 13.96
N ALA A 42 24.17 0.11 14.21
CA ALA A 42 23.61 1.09 13.27
C ALA A 42 24.51 2.32 13.07
N THR A 43 25.28 2.72 14.09
CA THR A 43 26.21 3.86 14.00
C THR A 43 27.57 3.52 13.38
N VAL A 44 27.92 2.24 13.30
CA VAL A 44 29.20 1.75 12.74
C VAL A 44 29.04 1.22 11.31
N ALA A 45 27.82 1.25 10.75
CA ALA A 45 27.62 0.99 9.34
C ALA A 45 28.34 2.07 8.50
N GLU A 46 29.59 1.78 8.15
CA GLU A 46 30.36 2.54 7.17
C GLU A 46 29.49 2.73 5.92
N GLU A 47 29.13 3.99 5.64
CA GLU A 47 28.50 4.37 4.38
C GLU A 47 29.46 4.00 3.25
N ARG A 48 29.33 2.79 2.71
CA ARG A 48 29.90 2.47 1.41
C ARG A 48 29.36 3.54 0.46
N PRO A 49 30.21 4.33 -0.22
CA PRO A 49 29.72 5.33 -1.16
C PRO A 49 28.84 4.59 -2.16
N ARG A 50 27.53 4.84 -2.10
CA ARG A 50 26.61 4.37 -3.13
C ARG A 50 27.16 4.98 -4.40
N ALA A 51 27.71 4.13 -5.27
CA ALA A 51 28.06 4.54 -6.62
C ALA A 51 26.87 5.33 -7.13
N ALA A 52 27.09 6.60 -7.50
CA ALA A 52 26.01 7.49 -7.91
C ALA A 52 25.30 6.82 -9.08
N GLU A 53 24.19 6.14 -8.80
CA GLU A 53 23.37 5.52 -9.83
C GLU A 53 23.02 6.64 -10.82
N ALA A 54 23.32 6.41 -12.09
CA ALA A 54 23.09 7.40 -13.13
C ALA A 54 21.66 7.92 -12.99
N ARG A 55 21.52 9.24 -12.76
CA ARG A 55 20.21 9.87 -12.55
C ARG A 55 19.33 9.54 -13.75
N ARG A 56 18.25 8.78 -13.52
CA ARG A 56 17.26 8.51 -14.56
C ARG A 56 16.61 9.84 -14.95
N PRO A 57 16.45 10.14 -16.25
CA PRO A 57 15.81 11.38 -16.67
C PRO A 57 14.33 11.38 -16.24
N PRO A 58 13.74 12.54 -15.85
CA PRO A 58 12.37 12.61 -15.32
C PRO A 58 11.31 12.01 -16.24
N GLY A 59 11.46 12.13 -17.56
CA GLY A 59 10.52 11.56 -18.54
C GLY A 59 10.51 10.03 -18.63
N GLN A 60 11.40 9.34 -17.91
CA GLN A 60 11.51 7.87 -17.87
C GLN A 60 11.23 7.30 -16.48
N CYS A 61 10.69 8.12 -15.57
CA CYS A 61 10.38 7.74 -14.20
C CYS A 61 8.95 8.16 -13.86
N SER A 62 8.36 7.47 -12.90
CA SER A 62 7.10 7.86 -12.29
C SER A 62 7.23 7.89 -10.78
N VAL A 63 6.39 8.71 -10.15
CA VAL A 63 6.19 8.73 -8.70
C VAL A 63 4.70 8.54 -8.46
N LEU A 64 4.35 7.59 -7.59
CA LEU A 64 2.96 7.35 -7.22
C LEU A 64 2.64 8.04 -5.89
N LEU A 65 1.58 8.85 -5.90
CA LEU A 65 1.09 9.53 -4.72
C LEU A 65 -0.26 8.94 -4.30
N PHE A 66 -0.35 8.60 -3.02
CA PHE A 66 -1.53 7.97 -2.42
C PHE A 66 -2.25 8.97 -1.51
N PRO A 67 -3.52 9.31 -1.81
CA PRO A 67 -4.27 10.29 -1.03
C PRO A 67 -4.58 9.78 0.38
N GLY A 68 -4.84 10.72 1.29
CA GLY A 68 -5.33 10.43 2.64
C GLY A 68 -6.81 10.72 2.83
N GLN A 69 -7.24 10.71 4.09
CA GLN A 69 -8.58 11.13 4.50
C GLN A 69 -8.93 12.53 3.97
N GLY A 70 -10.19 12.73 3.60
CA GLY A 70 -10.71 13.93 2.94
C GLY A 70 -10.84 13.79 1.42
N SER A 71 -10.29 12.73 0.83
CA SER A 71 -10.39 12.44 -0.62
C SER A 71 -11.55 11.52 -0.98
N GLN A 72 -12.29 11.02 0.01
CA GLN A 72 -13.44 10.14 -0.20
C GLN A 72 -14.64 10.89 -0.78
N LEU A 73 -15.39 10.21 -1.66
CA LEU A 73 -16.58 10.74 -2.32
C LEU A 73 -17.53 9.58 -2.62
N VAL A 74 -18.82 9.75 -2.38
CA VAL A 74 -19.84 8.79 -2.82
C VAL A 74 -19.80 8.60 -4.34
N GLY A 75 -19.69 7.35 -4.77
CA GLY A 75 -19.47 6.95 -6.16
C GLY A 75 -18.01 6.61 -6.47
N MET A 76 -17.08 6.79 -5.52
CA MET A 76 -15.71 6.32 -5.66
C MET A 76 -15.68 4.80 -5.90
N GLY A 77 -14.69 4.35 -6.69
CA GLY A 77 -14.59 2.94 -7.06
C GLY A 77 -15.44 2.52 -8.26
N ARG A 78 -16.53 3.23 -8.62
CA ARG A 78 -17.43 2.83 -9.74
C ARG A 78 -16.70 2.59 -11.06
N GLY A 79 -15.81 3.51 -11.42
CA GLY A 79 -14.99 3.38 -12.64
C GLY A 79 -13.91 2.30 -12.55
N LEU A 80 -13.57 1.83 -11.35
CA LEU A 80 -12.55 0.81 -11.10
C LEU A 80 -13.11 -0.61 -11.21
N LEU A 81 -14.42 -0.78 -10.97
CA LEU A 81 -15.06 -2.11 -10.97
C LEU A 81 -15.02 -2.84 -12.32
N ARG A 82 -14.68 -2.17 -13.43
CA ARG A 82 -14.43 -2.87 -14.71
C ARG A 82 -13.18 -3.76 -14.67
N PHE A 83 -12.23 -3.46 -13.80
CA PHE A 83 -10.99 -4.23 -13.65
C PHE A 83 -11.19 -5.38 -12.65
N PRO A 84 -10.95 -6.65 -13.02
CA PRO A 84 -11.20 -7.80 -12.14
C PRO A 84 -10.51 -7.71 -10.78
N ARG A 85 -9.22 -7.34 -10.76
CA ARG A 85 -8.46 -7.19 -9.52
C ARG A 85 -9.02 -6.13 -8.58
N ALA A 86 -9.55 -5.02 -9.12
CA ALA A 86 -10.22 -4.02 -8.30
C ALA A 86 -11.45 -4.60 -7.58
N ARG A 87 -12.26 -5.42 -8.26
CA ARG A 87 -13.40 -6.10 -7.62
C ARG A 87 -12.96 -7.07 -6.54
N GLU A 88 -11.89 -7.81 -6.80
CA GLU A 88 -11.33 -8.74 -5.83
C GLU A 88 -10.77 -8.00 -4.59
N LEU A 89 -10.16 -6.81 -4.74
CA LEU A 89 -9.69 -5.99 -3.62
C LEU A 89 -10.86 -5.55 -2.72
N TYR A 90 -11.96 -5.08 -3.30
CA TYR A 90 -13.16 -4.75 -2.53
C TYR A 90 -13.78 -5.96 -1.84
N ALA A 91 -13.77 -7.13 -2.49
CA ALA A 91 -14.24 -8.37 -1.88
C ALA A 91 -13.34 -8.78 -0.68
N ALA A 92 -12.02 -8.66 -0.83
CA ALA A 92 -11.07 -8.93 0.25
C ALA A 92 -11.25 -7.93 1.40
N ALA A 93 -11.45 -6.64 1.10
CA ALA A 93 -11.74 -5.62 2.11
C ALA A 93 -13.01 -5.95 2.91
N ARG A 94 -14.08 -6.39 2.24
CA ARG A 94 -15.31 -6.83 2.90
C ARG A 94 -15.06 -7.99 3.87
N SER A 95 -14.21 -8.94 3.51
CA SER A 95 -13.83 -10.04 4.41
C SER A 95 -13.02 -9.58 5.62
N VAL A 96 -12.15 -8.57 5.47
CA VAL A 96 -11.33 -8.03 6.57
C VAL A 96 -12.16 -7.14 7.50
N LEU A 97 -12.97 -6.25 6.94
CA LEU A 97 -13.70 -5.21 7.66
C LEU A 97 -15.03 -5.71 8.27
N GLY A 98 -15.59 -6.79 7.74
CA GLY A 98 -16.87 -7.35 8.20
C GLY A 98 -18.11 -6.59 7.69
N TYR A 99 -17.95 -5.59 6.83
CA TYR A 99 -19.05 -4.85 6.19
C TYR A 99 -18.76 -4.57 4.71
N ASP A 100 -19.79 -4.20 3.95
CA ASP A 100 -19.65 -3.93 2.51
C ASP A 100 -19.12 -2.51 2.25
N LEU A 101 -17.79 -2.37 2.25
CA LEU A 101 -17.12 -1.11 1.95
C LEU A 101 -17.41 -0.62 0.53
N LEU A 102 -17.62 -1.54 -0.43
CA LEU A 102 -17.92 -1.16 -1.81
C LEU A 102 -19.28 -0.49 -1.90
N GLU A 103 -20.29 -1.07 -1.27
CA GLU A 103 -21.64 -0.49 -1.23
C GLU A 103 -21.62 0.92 -0.63
N LEU A 104 -20.96 1.08 0.50
CA LEU A 104 -20.79 2.38 1.15
C LEU A 104 -20.05 3.39 0.25
N SER A 105 -18.98 2.94 -0.43
CA SER A 105 -18.21 3.78 -1.35
C SER A 105 -19.02 4.24 -2.57
N LEU A 106 -19.90 3.39 -3.09
CA LEU A 106 -20.66 3.64 -4.32
C LEU A 106 -21.92 4.46 -4.10
N HIS A 107 -22.59 4.26 -2.96
CA HIS A 107 -23.95 4.72 -2.73
C HIS A 107 -24.10 5.54 -1.43
N GLY A 108 -23.10 5.56 -0.56
CA GLY A 108 -23.11 6.36 0.66
C GLY A 108 -24.03 5.79 1.75
N PRO A 109 -24.61 6.65 2.62
CA PRO A 109 -24.62 8.12 2.54
C PRO A 109 -23.24 8.76 2.77
N GLN A 110 -23.04 9.99 2.28
CA GLN A 110 -21.74 10.69 2.35
C GLN A 110 -21.29 10.89 3.79
N GLU A 111 -22.21 11.20 4.70
CA GLU A 111 -21.92 11.41 6.12
C GLU A 111 -21.40 10.13 6.79
N ALA A 112 -21.89 8.96 6.37
CA ALA A 112 -21.37 7.68 6.84
C ALA A 112 -19.99 7.42 6.24
N LEU A 113 -19.81 7.66 4.94
CA LEU A 113 -18.51 7.51 4.28
C LEU A 113 -17.44 8.44 4.89
N ASP A 114 -17.80 9.63 5.35
CA ASP A 114 -16.89 10.61 5.93
C ASP A 114 -16.38 10.27 7.33
N ARG A 115 -17.04 9.33 8.03
CA ARG A 115 -16.55 8.86 9.33
C ARG A 115 -15.17 8.25 9.16
N THR A 116 -14.23 8.61 10.04
CA THR A 116 -12.84 8.12 10.05
C THR A 116 -12.74 6.59 9.85
N ALA A 117 -13.60 5.82 10.52
CA ALA A 117 -13.66 4.37 10.43
C ALA A 117 -14.08 3.80 9.05
N HIS A 118 -14.58 4.65 8.16
CA HIS A 118 -15.05 4.30 6.82
C HIS A 118 -14.24 5.00 5.73
N CYS A 119 -13.94 6.29 5.87
CA CYS A 119 -13.19 7.02 4.85
C CYS A 119 -11.77 6.49 4.68
N GLN A 120 -11.10 6.12 5.77
CA GLN A 120 -9.75 5.58 5.72
C GLN A 120 -9.67 4.26 4.93
N PRO A 121 -10.44 3.20 5.25
CA PRO A 121 -10.43 1.99 4.44
C PRO A 121 -10.95 2.25 3.02
N ALA A 122 -11.92 3.14 2.83
CA ALA A 122 -12.41 3.49 1.49
C ALA A 122 -11.30 4.09 0.61
N VAL A 123 -10.56 5.06 1.13
CA VAL A 123 -9.44 5.71 0.44
C VAL A 123 -8.32 4.70 0.18
N PHE A 124 -7.96 3.87 1.16
CA PHE A 124 -6.95 2.82 1.01
C PHE A 124 -7.29 1.85 -0.13
N VAL A 125 -8.48 1.24 -0.09
CA VAL A 125 -8.91 0.23 -1.09
C VAL A 125 -9.07 0.86 -2.47
N ALA A 126 -9.68 2.05 -2.56
CA ALA A 126 -9.84 2.73 -3.85
C ALA A 126 -8.50 3.13 -4.47
N SER A 127 -7.51 3.50 -3.65
CA SER A 127 -6.16 3.83 -4.14
C SER A 127 -5.47 2.62 -4.74
N LEU A 128 -5.51 1.46 -4.09
CA LEU A 128 -4.96 0.21 -4.64
C LEU A 128 -5.76 -0.28 -5.86
N ALA A 129 -7.08 -0.12 -5.87
CA ALA A 129 -7.90 -0.39 -7.05
C ALA A 129 -7.57 0.57 -8.22
N ALA A 130 -7.13 1.80 -7.94
CA ALA A 130 -6.64 2.72 -8.95
C ALA A 130 -5.26 2.30 -9.50
N VAL A 131 -4.39 1.72 -8.66
CA VAL A 131 -3.15 1.06 -9.12
C VAL A 131 -3.48 -0.08 -10.08
N GLU A 132 -4.47 -0.91 -9.80
CA GLU A 132 -4.89 -1.99 -10.72
C GLU A 132 -5.35 -1.46 -12.09
N LYS A 133 -6.13 -0.38 -12.09
CA LYS A 133 -6.48 0.33 -13.32
C LYS A 133 -5.24 0.84 -14.05
N LEU A 134 -4.30 1.45 -13.32
CA LEU A 134 -3.09 2.03 -13.89
C LEU A 134 -2.17 0.94 -14.48
N GLN A 135 -1.99 -0.17 -13.78
CA GLN A 135 -1.26 -1.35 -14.27
C GLN A 135 -1.87 -1.89 -15.56
N HIS A 136 -3.20 -1.91 -15.68
CA HIS A 136 -3.87 -2.39 -16.88
C HIS A 136 -3.75 -1.43 -18.07
N LEU A 137 -3.88 -0.11 -17.83
CA LEU A 137 -3.89 0.89 -18.91
C LEU A 137 -2.48 1.34 -19.32
N GLN A 138 -1.55 1.41 -18.38
CA GLN A 138 -0.22 1.99 -18.52
C GLN A 138 0.81 1.23 -17.65
N PRO A 139 1.10 -0.05 -17.96
CA PRO A 139 2.02 -0.86 -17.15
C PRO A 139 3.41 -0.24 -17.01
N ALA A 140 3.88 0.47 -18.05
CA ALA A 140 5.15 1.19 -18.04
C ALA A 140 5.24 2.26 -16.94
N VAL A 141 4.11 2.85 -16.49
CA VAL A 141 4.10 3.80 -15.37
C VAL A 141 4.39 3.07 -14.06
N ILE A 142 3.90 1.85 -13.88
CA ILE A 142 4.20 1.07 -12.67
C ILE A 142 5.64 0.53 -12.72
N GLU A 143 6.06 -0.02 -13.85
CA GLU A 143 7.42 -0.57 -14.03
C GLU A 143 8.53 0.46 -13.86
N ASN A 144 8.25 1.72 -14.22
CA ASN A 144 9.19 2.84 -14.09
C ASN A 144 9.02 3.64 -12.80
N CYS A 145 8.22 3.16 -11.85
CA CYS A 145 8.05 3.81 -10.55
C CYS A 145 9.37 3.78 -9.77
N VAL A 146 9.84 4.97 -9.39
CA VAL A 146 11.06 5.14 -8.59
C VAL A 146 10.78 5.56 -7.15
N ALA A 147 9.57 6.04 -6.87
CA ALA A 147 9.14 6.41 -5.53
C ALA A 147 7.62 6.31 -5.38
N ALA A 148 7.19 5.93 -4.19
CA ALA A 148 5.80 5.99 -3.77
C ALA A 148 5.73 6.77 -2.45
N ALA A 149 4.73 7.62 -2.30
CA ALA A 149 4.49 8.36 -1.07
C ALA A 149 2.99 8.45 -0.81
N GLY A 150 2.60 8.42 0.45
CA GLY A 150 1.21 8.54 0.85
C GLY A 150 1.02 9.57 1.94
N PHE A 151 -0.15 10.19 1.96
CA PHE A 151 -0.51 11.17 2.99
C PHE A 151 -1.37 10.51 4.07
N SER A 152 -0.89 10.47 5.33
CA SER A 152 -1.58 9.81 6.45
C SER A 152 -1.97 8.36 6.07
N VAL A 153 -3.26 8.00 6.03
CA VAL A 153 -3.71 6.66 5.61
C VAL A 153 -3.21 6.22 4.22
N GLY A 154 -2.91 7.18 3.33
CA GLY A 154 -2.31 6.88 2.04
C GLY A 154 -0.95 6.18 2.14
N GLU A 155 -0.21 6.37 3.24
CA GLU A 155 1.10 5.72 3.45
C GLU A 155 0.99 4.20 3.43
N PHE A 156 -0.08 3.64 3.98
CA PHE A 156 -0.33 2.20 3.98
C PHE A 156 -0.61 1.68 2.58
N ALA A 157 -1.34 2.45 1.76
CA ALA A 157 -1.52 2.10 0.35
C ALA A 157 -0.18 2.16 -0.41
N ALA A 158 0.69 3.12 -0.09
CA ALA A 158 2.04 3.19 -0.66
C ALA A 158 2.93 2.00 -0.22
N LEU A 159 2.87 1.60 1.05
CA LEU A 159 3.60 0.44 1.59
C LEU A 159 3.12 -0.88 0.97
N VAL A 160 1.80 -1.05 0.82
CA VAL A 160 1.22 -2.22 0.14
C VAL A 160 1.60 -2.24 -1.34
N PHE A 161 1.55 -1.08 -2.01
CA PHE A 161 2.03 -0.95 -3.38
C PHE A 161 3.52 -1.32 -3.53
N ALA A 162 4.37 -0.86 -2.61
CA ALA A 162 5.79 -1.17 -2.58
C ALA A 162 6.10 -2.63 -2.17
N GLY A 163 5.09 -3.39 -1.74
CA GLY A 163 5.25 -4.76 -1.25
C GLY A 163 5.90 -4.87 0.14
N ALA A 164 5.95 -3.77 0.89
CA ALA A 164 6.44 -3.74 2.26
C ALA A 164 5.39 -4.20 3.28
N MET A 165 4.11 -4.21 2.89
CA MET A 165 2.97 -4.60 3.71
C MET A 165 1.99 -5.44 2.89
N GLU A 166 1.34 -6.42 3.50
CA GLU A 166 0.27 -7.17 2.83
C GLU A 166 -1.04 -6.38 2.84
N PHE A 167 -1.86 -6.57 1.79
CA PHE A 167 -3.15 -5.87 1.66
C PHE A 167 -4.04 -6.04 2.91
N THR A 168 -4.11 -7.24 3.47
CA THR A 168 -4.97 -7.53 4.63
C THR A 168 -4.49 -6.85 5.89
N GLU A 169 -3.18 -6.60 6.02
CA GLU A 169 -2.61 -5.85 7.16
C GLU A 169 -3.01 -4.37 7.03
N GLY A 170 -2.78 -3.77 5.86
CA GLY A 170 -3.16 -2.38 5.59
C GLY A 170 -4.66 -2.12 5.68
N ALA A 171 -5.49 -3.08 5.25
CA ALA A 171 -6.95 -2.98 5.35
C ALA A 171 -7.48 -3.12 6.79
N ALA A 172 -6.70 -3.69 7.71
CA ALA A 172 -7.10 -3.94 9.10
C ALA A 172 -6.59 -2.88 10.08
N VAL A 173 -5.84 -1.87 9.62
CA VAL A 173 -5.27 -0.85 10.49
C VAL A 173 -6.40 -0.05 11.14
N PRO A 174 -6.41 0.05 12.49
CA PRO A 174 -7.49 0.70 13.20
C PRO A 174 -7.47 2.22 12.96
N PRO A 175 -8.62 2.90 12.93
CA PRO A 175 -8.69 4.28 12.48
C PRO A 175 -7.99 5.30 13.38
N GLU A 176 -7.66 4.86 14.60
CA GLU A 176 -7.00 5.63 15.65
C GLU A 176 -5.46 5.59 15.59
N GLU A 177 -4.86 4.76 14.75
CA GLU A 177 -3.40 4.79 14.49
C GLU A 177 -2.98 5.94 13.54
N PHE A 178 -3.92 6.74 13.06
CA PHE A 178 -3.71 7.76 12.02
C PHE A 178 -3.81 9.22 12.51
N LEU A 179 -3.94 9.42 13.83
CA LEU A 179 -4.04 10.73 14.52
C LEU A 179 -2.82 10.98 15.40
#